data_AF-A0A7G9Z532-F1
#
_entry.id   AF-A0A7G9Z532-F1
#
_cell.length_a   1.000
_cell.length_b   1.000
_cell.length_c   1.000
_cell.angle_alpha   90.00
_cell.angle_beta   90.00
_cell.angle_gamma   90.00
#
_symmetry.space_group_name_H-M   'P 1'
#
loop_
_entity.id
_entity.type
_entity.pdbx_description
1 polymer ?
#
loop_
_entity_poly.entity_id
_entity_poly.type
_entity_poly.pdbx_seq_one_letter_code
_entity_poly.pdbx_strand_id
1 'polypeptide(L)' 'MEEKEELTFEAAMKRLESIVETLGGGNLSLEDSLKRFEEGMELCKFCNKKLDEAEYKVEKLMEKEGGELSVEELKEGV' A
#
# COMPACT_ATOMS: atom_id res chain seq x y z
N MET A 1 27.57 -0.66 -10.20
CA MET A 1 26.84 0.07 -9.14
C MET A 1 25.48 -0.57 -9.08
N GLU A 2 25.22 -1.39 -8.07
CA GLU A 2 23.87 -1.93 -7.82
C GLU A 2 23.09 -0.83 -7.12
N GLU A 3 22.28 -0.10 -7.89
CA GLU A 3 21.20 0.69 -7.32
C GLU A 3 20.25 -0.31 -6.67
N LYS A 4 20.22 -0.32 -5.32
CA LYS A 4 19.15 -0.97 -4.60
C LYS A 4 17.88 -0.23 -4.97
N GLU A 5 17.12 -0.76 -5.93
CA GLU A 5 15.78 -0.26 -6.23
C GLU A 5 14.92 -0.45 -4.99
N GLU A 6 14.84 0.58 -4.15
CA GLU A 6 13.84 0.64 -3.11
C GLU A 6 12.48 0.65 -3.81
N LEU A 7 11.65 -0.35 -3.50
CA LEU A 7 10.29 -0.42 -4.02
C LEU A 7 9.55 0.88 -3.66
N THR A 8 9.04 1.60 -4.66
CA THR A 8 8.25 2.82 -4.45
C THR A 8 6.77 2.48 -4.29
N PHE A 9 6.00 3.41 -3.71
CA PHE A 9 4.55 3.25 -3.58
C PHE A 9 3.88 3.11 -4.96
N GLU A 10 4.24 3.95 -5.93
CA GLU A 10 3.67 3.87 -7.28
C GLU A 10 4.03 2.56 -7.98
N ALA A 11 5.27 2.06 -7.80
CA ALA A 11 5.68 0.79 -8.38
C ALA A 11 4.93 -0.39 -7.74
N ALA A 12 4.75 -0.38 -6.41
CA ALA A 12 3.99 -1.39 -5.69
C ALA A 12 2.52 -1.41 -6.12
N MET A 13 1.90 -0.23 -6.24
CA MET A 13 0.52 -0.10 -6.74
C MET A 13 0.36 -0.63 -8.17
N LYS A 14 1.25 -0.22 -9.09
CA LYS A 14 1.22 -0.71 -10.48
C LYS A 14 1.38 -2.22 -10.55
N ARG A 15 2.21 -2.79 -9.67
CA ARG A 15 2.39 -4.23 -9.58
C ARG A 15 1.14 -4.93 -9.05
N LEU A 16 0.48 -4.36 -8.05
CA LEU A 16 -0.78 -4.85 -7.51
C LEU A 16 -1.88 -4.90 -8.58
N GLU A 17 -2.03 -3.84 -9.38
CA GLU A 17 -2.98 -3.77 -10.49
C GLU A 17 -2.73 -4.92 -11.48
N SER A 18 -1.47 -5.11 -11.89
CA SER A 18 -1.09 -6.20 -12.79
C SER A 18 -1.39 -7.59 -12.22
N ILE A 19 -1.21 -7.79 -10.91
CA ILE A 19 -1.56 -9.04 -10.23
C ILE A 19 -3.07 -9.27 -10.26
N VAL A 20 -3.88 -8.24 -10.01
CA VAL A 20 -5.34 -8.33 -10.04
C VAL A 20 -5.83 -8.67 -11.46
N GLU A 21 -5.29 -8.00 -12.48
CA GLU A 21 -5.59 -8.31 -13.88
C GLU A 21 -5.24 -9.76 -14.22
N THR A 22 -4.06 -10.20 -13.78
CA THR A 22 -3.56 -11.56 -14.00
C THR A 22 -4.48 -12.59 -13.35
N LEU A 23 -4.83 -12.42 -12.07
CA LEU A 23 -5.73 -13.31 -11.34
C LEU A 23 -7.15 -13.32 -11.92
N GLY A 24 -7.65 -12.18 -12.38
CA GLY A 24 -8.98 -12.04 -13.00
C GLY A 24 -9.07 -12.70 -14.39
N GLY A 25 -7.95 -12.88 -15.08
CA GLY A 25 -7.90 -13.48 -16.42
C GLY A 25 -8.17 -14.99 -16.48
N GLY A 26 -8.19 -15.70 -15.34
CA GLY A 26 -8.63 -17.10 -15.24
C GLY A 26 -7.74 -18.14 -15.93
N ASN A 27 -6.58 -17.75 -16.49
CA ASN A 27 -5.69 -18.63 -17.24
C ASN A 27 -4.46 -19.12 -16.44
N LEU A 28 -4.50 -19.00 -15.11
CA LEU A 28 -3.41 -19.42 -14.22
C LEU A 28 -3.69 -20.78 -13.62
N SER A 29 -2.61 -21.54 -13.40
CA SER A 29 -2.66 -22.71 -12.53
C SER A 29 -3.01 -22.28 -11.09
N LEU A 30 -3.49 -23.24 -10.29
CA LEU A 30 -3.73 -22.99 -8.86
C LEU A 30 -2.47 -22.53 -8.14
N GLU A 31 -1.33 -23.17 -8.42
CA GLU A 31 -0.04 -22.83 -7.81
C GLU A 31 0.42 -21.42 -8.18
N ASP A 32 0.27 -21.01 -9.45
CA ASP A 32 0.62 -19.66 -9.87
C ASP A 32 -0.35 -18.62 -9.31
N SER A 33 -1.63 -18.96 -9.19
CA SER A 33 -2.63 -18.08 -8.56
C SER A 33 -2.28 -17.82 -7.09
N LEU A 34 -1.87 -18.85 -6.36
CA LEU A 34 -1.43 -18.71 -4.96
C LEU A 34 -0.19 -17.83 -4.84
N LYS A 35 0.82 -18.03 -5.69
CA LYS A 35 2.02 -17.18 -5.70
C LYS A 35 1.70 -15.71 -5.97
N ARG A 36 0.83 -15.43 -6.95
CA ARG A 36 0.38 -14.07 -7.28
C ARG A 36 -0.42 -13.44 -6.15
N PHE A 37 -1.24 -14.24 -5.48
CA PHE A 37 -1.99 -13.78 -4.32
C PHE A 37 -1.07 -13.41 -3.14
N GLU A 38 -0.10 -14.27 -2.82
CA GLU A 38 0.90 -13.97 -1.77
C GLU A 38 1.70 -12.70 -2.10
N GLU A 39 2.15 -12.56 -3.35
CA GLU A 39 2.82 -11.35 -3.82
C GLU A 39 1.93 -10.11 -3.64
N GLY A 40 0.66 -10.18 -4.02
CA GLY A 40 -0.31 -9.10 -3.85
C GLY A 40 -0.52 -8.73 -2.38
N MET A 41 -0.59 -9.72 -1.48
CA MET A 41 -0.72 -9.49 -0.05
C MET A 41 0.47 -8.73 0.54
N GLU A 42 1.69 -9.08 0.14
CA GLU A 42 2.89 -8.38 0.60
C GLU A 42 2.95 -6.94 0.07
N LEU A 43 2.55 -6.72 -1.19
CA LEU A 43 2.45 -5.38 -1.77
C LEU A 43 1.38 -4.53 -1.07
N CYS A 44 0.21 -5.10 -0.74
CA CYS A 44 -0.81 -4.41 0.04
C CYS A 44 -0.28 -3.96 1.40
N LYS A 45 0.43 -4.83 2.12
CA LYS A 45 1.05 -4.48 3.41
C LYS A 45 2.06 -3.35 3.25
N PHE A 46 2.89 -3.42 2.20
CA PHE A 46 3.86 -2.37 1.90
C PHE A 46 3.17 -1.02 1.64
N CYS A 47 2.14 -1.00 0.80
CA CYS A 47 1.38 0.21 0.48
C CYS A 47 0.72 0.81 1.73
N ASN A 48 0.05 0.00 2.55
CA ASN A 48 -0.56 0.46 3.80
C ASN A 48 0.47 1.09 4.73
N LYS A 49 1.62 0.43 4.93
CA LYS A 49 2.70 0.99 5.76
C LYS A 49 3.18 2.35 5.24
N LYS A 50 3.28 2.51 3.91
CA LYS A 50 3.68 3.80 3.31
C LYS A 50 2.62 4.89 3.52
N LEU A 51 1.34 4.53 3.49
CA LEU A 51 0.24 5.45 3.81
C LEU A 51 0.28 5.83 5.29
N ASP A 52 0.43 4.88 6.21
CA ASP A 52 0.56 5.14 7.65
C ASP A 52 1.75 6.08 7.94
N GLU A 53 2.90 5.85 7.31
CA GLU A 53 4.07 6.70 7.42
C GLU A 53 3.82 8.13 6.89
N ALA A 54 3.01 8.27 5.84
CA ALA A 54 2.66 9.56 5.26
C ALA A 54 1.65 10.31 6.15
N GLU A 55 0.62 9.62 6.64
CA GLU A 55 -0.38 10.15 7.57
C GLU A 55 0.30 10.69 8.83
N TYR A 56 1.15 9.90 9.46
CA TYR A 56 1.89 10.31 10.66
C TYR A 56 2.77 11.55 10.44
N LYS A 57 3.37 11.67 9.25
CA LYS A 57 4.17 12.86 8.91
C LYS A 57 3.29 14.09 8.75
N VAL A 58 2.10 13.93 8.14
CA VAL A 58 1.13 15.02 7.99
C VAL A 58 0.62 15.46 9.36
N GLU A 59 0.22 14.53 10.22
CA GLU A 59 -0.20 14.81 11.61
C GLU A 59 0.86 15.63 12.35
N LYS A 60 2.12 15.18 12.34
CA LYS A 60 3.23 15.90 13.00
C LYS A 60 3.52 17.29 12.46
N LEU A 61 3.31 17.52 11.17
CA LEU A 61 3.49 18.84 10.58
C LEU A 61 2.36 19.77 11.02
N MET A 62 1.13 19.27 11.07
CA MET A 62 -0.04 20.02 11.51
C MET A 62 0.00 20.35 13.01
N GLU A 63 0.45 19.43 13.87
CA GLU A 63 0.68 19.67 15.30
C GLU A 63 1.70 20.81 15.53
N LYS A 64 2.73 20.89 14.69
CA LYS A 64 3.76 21.94 14.77
C LYS A 64 3.27 23.32 14.34
N GLU A 65 2.28 23.39 13.45
CA GLU A 65 1.67 24.65 12.99
C GLU A 65 0.53 25.14 13.91
N GLY A 66 0.25 24.44 15.02
CA GLY A 66 -0.69 24.89 16.06
C GLY A 66 -2.16 24.65 15.73
N GLY A 67 -2.46 23.74 14.80
CA GLY A 67 -3.82 23.37 14.42
C GLY A 67 -4.36 22.21 15.26
N GLU A 68 -5.27 22.51 16.17
CA GLU A 68 -6.04 21.55 16.96
C GLU A 68 -7.03 20.80 16.05
N LEU A 69 -6.70 19.55 15.67
CA LEU A 69 -7.66 18.62 15.07
C LEU A 69 -7.42 17.21 15.62
N SER A 70 -8.44 16.68 16.30
CA SER A 70 -8.47 15.30 16.77
C SER A 70 -8.77 14.37 15.60
N VAL A 71 -7.86 13.47 15.26
CA VAL A 71 -8.02 12.43 14.22
C VAL A 71 -9.07 11.36 14.61
N GLU A 72 -9.67 11.50 15.79
CA GLU A 72 -10.72 10.62 16.31
C GLU A 72 -12.05 10.67 15.53
N GLU A 73 -12.28 11.67 14.65
CA GLU A 73 -13.55 11.81 13.91
C GLU A 73 -13.59 11.09 12.54
N LEU A 74 -12.47 10.56 12.02
CA LEU A 74 -12.46 9.86 10.71
C LEU A 74 -12.67 8.34 10.78
N LYS A 75 -12.82 7.77 11.99
CA LYS A 75 -13.02 6.33 12.20
C LYS A 75 -14.49 5.89 12.40
N GLU A 76 -15.47 6.79 12.36
CA GLU A 76 -16.89 6.39 12.36
C GLU A 76 -17.38 6.13 10.92
N GLY A 77 -17.14 4.92 10.43
CA GLY A 77 -17.58 4.51 9.10
C GLY A 77 -17.37 3.02 8.81
N VAL A 78 -17.60 2.15 9.79
CA VAL A 78 -17.86 0.70 9.57
C VAL A 78 -19.06 0.28 10.40
#